data_AF-A0A7J2JQG1-F1
#
_entry.id   AF-A0A7J2JQG1-F1
#
_cell.length_a   1.000
_cell.length_b   1.000
_cell.length_c   1.000
_cell.angle_alpha   90.00
_cell.angle_beta   90.00
_cell.angle_gamma   90.00
#
_symmetry.space_group_name_H-M   'P 1'
#
loop_
_entity.id
_entity.type
_entity.pdbx_description
1 polymer ?
#
loop_
_entity_poly.entity_id
_entity_poly.type
_entity_poly.pdbx_seq_one_letter_code
_entity_poly.pdbx_strand_id
1 'polypeptide(L)'
;MPRRRSKVDARMGALLAAVILGAVGATYAYVAFVSSRTSVPFSMVLIFDPQIAANHVEIYSKVSYSLSVTANVMTAGAFGNTSHLIILELNRMAEAPRTNSSFLVIRGPEGWPLESGIYVIGENSTVVVAGRSEEDLAKAFDRLLLCLTGKYAIDVDPEGQYLVVEVPGKGHKVGIPWLSGRRLDEVLRVPVFGGTEQDVARILLDGLMVSG
;
A
#
# COMPACT_ATOMS: atom_id res chain seq x y z
N MET A 1 -14.23 -13.64 35.70
CA MET A 1 -13.85 -12.21 35.82
C MET A 1 -13.16 -11.78 34.54
N PRO A 2 -13.74 -10.87 33.73
CA PRO A 2 -13.07 -10.41 32.51
C PRO A 2 -11.96 -9.42 32.91
N ARG A 3 -10.72 -9.76 32.53
CA ARG A 3 -9.54 -8.90 32.72
C ARG A 3 -9.77 -7.59 31.97
N ARG A 4 -9.86 -6.48 32.71
CA ARG A 4 -9.57 -5.12 32.25
C ARG A 4 -8.16 -5.11 31.62
N ARG A 5 -8.03 -5.49 30.35
CA ARG A 5 -6.87 -5.10 29.53
C ARG A 5 -7.03 -3.61 29.20
N SER A 6 -6.64 -2.88 30.23
CA SER A 6 -6.19 -1.51 30.32
C SER A 6 -6.24 -0.67 29.03
N LYS A 7 -7.07 0.38 29.04
CA LYS A 7 -7.03 1.51 28.09
C LYS A 7 -5.63 2.16 27.97
N VAL A 8 -4.71 1.87 28.90
CA VAL A 8 -3.32 2.35 28.90
C VAL A 8 -2.50 1.65 27.83
N ASP A 9 -2.73 0.36 27.57
CA ASP A 9 -1.99 -0.40 26.54
C ASP A 9 -2.32 0.10 25.12
N ALA A 10 -3.59 0.44 24.88
CA ALA A 10 -4.04 1.02 23.61
C ALA A 10 -3.48 2.43 23.37
N ARG A 11 -3.36 3.25 24.42
CA ARG A 11 -2.77 4.60 24.33
C ARG A 11 -1.26 4.54 24.09
N MET A 12 -0.55 3.62 24.74
CA MET A 12 0.86 3.37 24.49
C MET A 12 1.10 2.84 23.07
N GLY A 13 0.26 1.92 22.59
CA GLY A 13 0.30 1.42 21.21
C GLY A 13 0.09 2.54 20.18
N ALA A 14 -0.90 3.41 20.39
CA ALA A 14 -1.15 4.57 19.54
C ALA A 14 -0.02 5.61 19.60
N LEU A 15 0.60 5.82 20.76
CA LEU A 15 1.73 6.74 20.91
C LEU A 15 2.98 6.19 20.19
N LEU A 16 3.26 4.90 20.33
CA LEU A 16 4.37 4.23 19.64
C LEU A 16 4.13 4.20 18.12
N ALA A 17 2.88 4.01 17.69
CA ALA A 17 2.46 4.18 16.31
C ALA A 17 2.73 5.58 15.80
N ALA A 18 2.30 6.61 16.53
CA ALA A 18 2.51 8.00 16.17
C ALA A 18 4.00 8.37 16.16
N VAL A 19 4.83 7.75 17.02
CA VAL A 19 6.29 7.97 17.03
C VAL A 19 6.97 7.24 15.87
N ILE A 20 6.56 6.02 15.52
CA ILE A 20 7.13 5.27 14.39
C ILE A 20 6.65 5.84 13.06
N LEU A 21 5.35 6.08 12.91
CA LEU A 21 4.77 6.79 11.76
C LEU A 21 5.28 8.23 11.71
N GLY A 22 5.53 8.87 12.85
CA GLY A 22 6.16 10.18 12.97
C GLY A 22 7.66 10.16 12.66
N ALA A 23 8.38 9.07 12.91
CA ALA A 23 9.79 8.92 12.55
C ALA A 23 9.93 8.58 11.06
N VAL A 24 9.08 7.71 10.53
CA VAL A 24 8.92 7.49 9.08
C VAL A 24 8.50 8.79 8.42
N GLY A 25 7.53 9.50 9.00
CA GLY A 25 7.00 10.79 8.55
C GLY A 25 7.99 11.95 8.67
N ALA A 26 8.86 11.99 9.68
CA ALA A 26 9.89 13.01 9.86
C ALA A 26 11.12 12.74 8.98
N THR A 27 11.53 11.47 8.85
CA THR A 27 12.52 11.05 7.85
C THR A 27 12.02 11.41 6.45
N TYR A 28 10.73 11.24 6.20
CA TYR A 28 10.06 11.67 4.99
C TYR A 28 10.00 13.21 4.84
N ALA A 29 9.64 13.97 5.88
CA ALA A 29 9.52 15.43 5.80
C ALA A 29 10.88 16.08 5.49
N TYR A 30 11.96 15.48 6.00
CA TYR A 30 13.33 15.85 5.66
C TYR A 30 13.66 15.61 4.17
N VAL A 31 13.09 14.57 3.54
CA VAL A 31 13.25 14.28 2.11
C VAL A 31 12.32 15.12 1.24
N ALA A 32 11.10 15.42 1.70
CA ALA A 32 10.06 16.14 0.96
C ALA A 32 10.19 17.68 0.95
N PHE A 33 11.00 18.27 1.85
CA PHE A 33 11.13 19.73 1.98
C PHE A 33 11.82 20.44 0.79
N VAL A 34 12.14 19.74 -0.28
CA VAL A 34 12.66 20.33 -1.52
C VAL A 34 11.79 19.90 -2.69
N SER A 35 10.65 20.57 -2.85
CA SER A 35 9.80 20.42 -4.05
C SER A 35 9.69 21.74 -4.81
N SER A 36 10.36 21.80 -5.97
CA SER A 36 9.98 22.73 -7.04
C SER A 36 8.95 22.05 -7.95
N ARG A 37 7.89 22.79 -8.29
CA ARG A 37 6.85 22.33 -9.23
C ARG A 37 7.34 22.47 -10.67
N THR A 38 7.87 21.41 -11.27
CA THR A 38 7.98 21.30 -12.74
C THR A 38 8.06 19.85 -13.20
N SER A 39 7.08 19.42 -14.01
CA SER A 39 7.11 18.38 -15.07
C SER A 39 7.85 17.04 -14.83
N VAL A 40 7.97 16.54 -13.60
CA VAL A 40 8.58 15.21 -13.36
C VAL A 40 7.49 14.12 -13.42
N PRO A 41 7.71 13.00 -14.14
CA PRO A 41 6.79 11.86 -14.12
C PRO A 41 6.50 11.38 -12.69
N PHE A 42 5.24 11.08 -12.39
CA PHE A 42 4.83 10.56 -11.09
C PHE A 42 5.54 9.23 -10.80
N SER A 43 6.07 9.09 -9.60
CA SER A 43 6.79 7.87 -9.16
C SER A 43 6.07 7.23 -7.99
N MET A 44 5.86 5.92 -8.04
CA MET A 44 5.44 5.14 -6.87
C MET A 44 6.66 4.45 -6.30
N VAL A 45 6.99 4.73 -5.04
CA VAL A 45 8.16 4.15 -4.37
C VAL A 45 7.69 3.08 -3.39
N LEU A 46 7.99 1.81 -3.69
CA LEU A 46 7.75 0.67 -2.81
C LEU A 46 8.97 0.48 -1.91
N ILE A 47 8.75 0.56 -0.60
CA ILE A 47 9.79 0.40 0.41
C ILE A 47 9.55 -0.88 1.21
N PHE A 48 10.59 -1.69 1.37
CA PHE A 48 10.57 -2.86 2.24
C PHE A 48 11.83 -2.98 3.10
N ASP A 49 11.73 -3.79 4.14
CA ASP A 49 12.86 -4.16 4.98
C ASP A 49 13.55 -5.41 4.41
N PRO A 50 14.82 -5.33 3.97
CA PRO A 50 15.48 -6.44 3.28
C PRO A 50 15.65 -7.68 4.16
N GLN A 51 15.79 -7.52 5.48
CA GLN A 51 15.93 -8.66 6.39
C GLN A 51 14.60 -9.43 6.48
N ILE A 52 13.49 -8.70 6.59
CA ILE A 52 12.16 -9.29 6.61
C ILE A 52 11.83 -9.89 5.24
N ALA A 53 12.10 -9.17 4.15
CA ALA A 53 11.81 -9.63 2.79
C ALA A 53 12.62 -10.87 2.39
N ALA A 54 13.87 -11.00 2.86
CA ALA A 54 14.69 -12.19 2.61
C ALA A 54 14.09 -13.48 3.20
N ASN A 55 13.36 -13.37 4.31
CA ASN A 55 12.66 -14.51 4.92
C ASN A 55 11.30 -14.80 4.23
N HIS A 56 10.83 -13.88 3.39
CA HIS A 56 9.47 -13.85 2.86
C HIS A 56 9.46 -13.50 1.34
N VAL A 57 10.44 -14.00 0.58
CA VAL A 57 10.71 -13.57 -0.81
C VAL A 57 9.49 -13.73 -1.73
N GLU A 58 8.73 -14.80 -1.55
CA GLU A 58 7.57 -15.11 -2.41
C GLU A 58 6.48 -14.05 -2.27
N ILE A 59 6.09 -13.69 -1.04
CA ILE A 59 5.03 -12.70 -0.81
C ILE A 59 5.45 -11.31 -1.30
N TYR A 60 6.70 -10.89 -1.08
CA TYR A 60 7.20 -9.60 -1.56
C TYR A 60 7.29 -9.52 -3.08
N SER A 61 7.60 -10.64 -3.75
CA SER A 61 7.59 -10.73 -5.22
C SER A 61 6.17 -10.60 -5.77
N LYS A 62 5.20 -11.28 -5.16
CA LYS A 62 3.77 -11.16 -5.50
C LYS A 62 3.23 -9.75 -5.26
N VAL A 63 3.62 -9.11 -4.16
CA VAL A 63 3.27 -7.72 -3.84
C VAL A 63 3.68 -6.77 -4.97
N SER A 64 4.96 -6.79 -5.35
CA SER A 64 5.49 -5.90 -6.38
C SER A 64 4.79 -6.10 -7.73
N TYR A 65 4.61 -7.34 -8.15
CA TYR A 65 3.97 -7.67 -9.41
C TYR A 65 2.48 -7.27 -9.43
N SER A 66 1.74 -7.63 -8.39
CA SER A 66 0.29 -7.34 -8.30
C SER A 66 0.02 -5.84 -8.23
N LEU A 67 0.86 -5.09 -7.49
CA LEU A 67 0.79 -3.64 -7.46
C LEU A 67 1.02 -3.03 -8.85
N SER A 68 2.05 -3.49 -9.56
CA SER A 68 2.39 -3.00 -10.90
C SER A 68 1.25 -3.22 -11.89
N VAL A 69 0.67 -4.43 -11.89
CA VAL A 69 -0.50 -4.76 -12.72
C VAL A 69 -1.69 -3.89 -12.35
N THR A 70 -1.97 -3.72 -11.06
CA THR A 70 -3.08 -2.90 -10.58
C THR A 70 -2.94 -1.45 -11.01
N ALA A 71 -1.79 -0.83 -10.76
CA ALA A 71 -1.52 0.54 -11.17
C ALA A 71 -1.64 0.70 -12.69
N ASN A 72 -1.13 -0.24 -13.48
CA ASN A 72 -1.22 -0.19 -14.93
C ASN A 72 -2.66 -0.29 -15.44
N VAL A 73 -3.47 -1.18 -14.85
CA VAL A 73 -4.89 -1.35 -15.16
C VAL A 73 -5.68 -0.10 -14.83
N MET A 74 -5.52 0.41 -13.60
CA MET A 74 -6.27 1.56 -13.11
C MET A 74 -5.92 2.88 -13.82
N THR A 75 -4.73 2.95 -14.41
CA THR A 75 -4.25 4.11 -15.17
C THR A 75 -4.38 3.92 -16.69
N ALA A 76 -5.11 2.88 -17.11
CA ALA A 76 -5.33 2.53 -18.52
C ALA A 76 -4.05 2.37 -19.37
N GLY A 77 -2.91 2.08 -18.73
CA GLY A 77 -1.60 1.94 -19.36
C GLY A 77 -0.63 3.10 -19.11
N ALA A 78 -1.07 4.21 -18.51
CA ALA A 78 -0.20 5.37 -18.30
C ALA A 78 0.96 5.05 -17.35
N PHE A 79 0.74 4.21 -16.33
CA PHE A 79 1.79 3.81 -15.39
C PHE A 79 3.00 3.16 -16.08
N GLY A 80 2.79 2.36 -17.12
CA GLY A 80 3.90 1.72 -17.86
C GLY A 80 4.65 2.65 -18.82
N ASN A 81 4.06 3.78 -19.19
CA ASN A 81 4.59 4.68 -20.23
C ASN A 81 5.25 5.94 -19.67
N THR A 82 4.72 6.48 -18.57
CA THR A 82 5.12 7.79 -18.04
C THR A 82 5.50 7.74 -16.57
N SER A 83 5.57 6.56 -15.95
CA SER A 83 5.77 6.42 -14.50
C SER A 83 6.52 5.14 -14.18
N HIS A 84 7.02 5.04 -12.96
CA HIS A 84 7.82 3.90 -12.54
C HIS A 84 7.44 3.45 -11.14
N LEU A 85 7.35 2.13 -10.95
CA LEU A 85 7.48 1.51 -9.64
C LEU A 85 8.96 1.45 -9.29
N ILE A 86 9.38 2.25 -8.31
CA ILE A 86 10.75 2.23 -7.81
C ILE A 86 10.74 1.40 -6.54
N ILE A 87 11.50 0.31 -6.53
CA ILE A 87 11.57 -0.59 -5.39
C ILE A 87 12.87 -0.30 -4.65
N LEU A 88 12.74 0.06 -3.37
CA LEU A 88 13.88 0.39 -2.51
C LEU A 88 13.84 -0.41 -1.21
N GLU A 89 15.04 -0.78 -0.76
CA GLU A 89 15.25 -1.22 0.61
C GLU A 89 15.16 -0.02 1.57
N LEU A 90 14.76 -0.28 2.82
CA LEU A 90 14.55 0.76 3.83
C LEU A 90 15.80 1.63 4.07
N ASN A 91 16.99 1.02 4.06
CA ASN A 91 18.29 1.70 4.18
C ASN A 91 18.66 2.55 2.94
N ARG A 92 17.99 2.35 1.80
CA ARG A 92 18.23 3.07 0.55
C ARG A 92 17.18 4.14 0.26
N MET A 93 16.31 4.46 1.23
CA MET A 93 15.25 5.45 1.07
C MET A 93 15.76 6.83 0.62
N ALA A 94 16.99 7.21 0.98
CA ALA A 94 17.60 8.46 0.54
C ALA A 94 17.80 8.57 -1.00
N GLU A 95 17.73 7.44 -1.71
CA GLU A 95 17.81 7.36 -3.17
C GLU A 95 16.45 7.59 -3.86
N ALA A 96 15.35 7.63 -3.10
CA ALA A 96 14.02 7.87 -3.65
C ALA A 96 13.94 9.24 -4.36
N PRO A 97 13.22 9.35 -5.49
CA PRO A 97 13.01 10.64 -6.13
C PRO A 97 12.30 11.60 -5.19
N ARG A 98 12.85 12.80 -5.06
CA ARG A 98 12.39 13.82 -4.11
C ARG A 98 11.22 14.66 -4.63
N THR A 99 10.82 14.46 -5.89
CA THR A 99 9.75 15.22 -6.54
C THR A 99 8.70 14.28 -7.13
N ASN A 100 7.43 14.63 -6.93
CA ASN A 100 6.27 13.92 -7.49
C ASN A 100 6.24 12.40 -7.18
N SER A 101 6.58 12.02 -5.95
CA SER A 101 6.60 10.63 -5.49
C SER A 101 5.52 10.35 -4.45
N SER A 102 4.84 9.21 -4.60
CA SER A 102 4.06 8.58 -3.54
C SER A 102 4.84 7.41 -2.95
N PHE A 103 4.57 7.11 -1.68
CA PHE A 103 5.33 6.09 -0.97
C PHE A 103 4.40 5.00 -0.44
N LEU A 104 4.78 3.76 -0.73
CA LEU A 104 4.13 2.57 -0.21
C LEU A 104 5.14 1.78 0.60
N VAL A 105 4.89 1.64 1.90
CA VAL A 105 5.77 0.87 2.80
C VAL A 105 5.12 -0.46 3.14
N ILE A 106 5.86 -1.55 2.97
CA ILE A 106 5.39 -2.91 3.30
C ILE A 106 6.13 -3.42 4.53
N ARG A 107 5.39 -3.63 5.63
CA ARG A 107 5.92 -4.13 6.91
C ARG A 107 5.35 -5.50 7.25
N GLY A 108 6.23 -6.49 7.32
CA GLY A 108 5.92 -7.85 7.75
C GLY A 108 5.98 -8.06 9.27
N PRO A 109 5.88 -9.33 9.71
CA PRO A 109 5.59 -9.72 11.09
C PRO A 109 6.66 -9.38 12.14
N GLU A 110 7.88 -9.00 11.76
CA GLU A 110 8.97 -8.76 12.72
C GLU A 110 8.98 -7.32 13.27
N GLY A 111 8.83 -7.20 14.59
CA GLY A 111 8.98 -5.94 15.33
C GLY A 111 7.90 -4.87 15.08
N TRP A 112 6.81 -5.19 14.38
CA TRP A 112 5.76 -4.22 14.10
C TRP A 112 4.71 -4.14 15.22
N PRO A 113 4.54 -2.97 15.88
CA PRO A 113 3.64 -2.86 17.03
C PRO A 113 2.17 -2.63 16.62
N LEU A 114 1.89 -2.35 15.35
CA LEU A 114 0.56 -1.96 14.91
C LEU A 114 -0.33 -3.16 14.57
N GLU A 115 -1.62 -2.89 14.45
CA GLU A 115 -2.59 -3.86 13.93
C GLU A 115 -2.37 -4.06 12.42
N SER A 116 -2.81 -5.21 11.92
CA SER A 116 -2.75 -5.48 10.48
C SER A 116 -3.78 -4.63 9.74
N GLY A 117 -3.36 -4.02 8.65
CA GLY A 117 -4.19 -3.09 7.90
C GLY A 117 -3.40 -2.06 7.11
N ILE A 118 -4.11 -1.03 6.67
CA ILE A 118 -3.57 0.07 5.86
C ILE A 118 -3.54 1.33 6.71
N TYR A 119 -2.41 2.03 6.74
CA TYR A 119 -2.26 3.29 7.45
C TYR A 119 -2.00 4.39 6.43
N VAL A 120 -2.86 5.40 6.44
CA VAL A 120 -2.76 6.59 5.59
C VAL A 120 -2.07 7.68 6.40
N ILE A 121 -1.01 8.23 5.84
CA ILE A 121 -0.30 9.40 6.37
C ILE A 121 -0.38 10.48 5.30
N GLY A 122 -1.41 11.33 5.42
CA GLY A 122 -1.81 12.27 4.36
C GLY A 122 -0.85 13.44 4.21
N GLU A 123 -0.20 13.87 5.29
CA GLU A 123 0.76 14.98 5.35
C GLU A 123 1.94 14.78 4.39
N ASN A 124 2.17 13.52 4.03
CA ASN A 124 3.41 13.04 3.51
C ASN A 124 3.16 11.96 2.44
N SER A 125 1.98 11.96 1.80
CA SER A 125 1.62 11.07 0.68
C SER A 125 2.13 9.62 0.85
N THR A 126 1.99 9.06 2.06
CA THR A 126 2.51 7.73 2.40
C THR A 126 1.37 6.82 2.78
N VAL A 127 1.40 5.61 2.24
CA VAL A 127 0.56 4.49 2.63
C VAL A 127 1.45 3.40 3.21
N VAL A 128 1.11 2.90 4.39
CA VAL A 128 1.79 1.76 5.00
C VAL A 128 0.84 0.57 5.01
N VAL A 129 1.29 -0.56 4.47
CA VAL A 129 0.62 -1.85 4.56
C VAL A 129 1.36 -2.70 5.57
N ALA A 130 0.63 -3.16 6.58
CA ALA A 130 1.22 -3.88 7.69
C ALA A 130 0.48 -5.19 7.99
N GLY A 131 1.24 -6.22 8.34
CA GLY A 131 0.74 -7.52 8.79
C GLY A 131 1.51 -8.03 10.02
N ARG A 132 0.82 -8.70 10.95
CA ARG A 132 1.43 -9.38 12.11
C ARG A 132 1.87 -10.81 11.81
N SER A 133 1.50 -11.30 10.63
CA SER A 133 1.86 -12.59 10.06
C SER A 133 1.95 -12.42 8.54
N GLU A 134 2.51 -13.39 7.82
CA GLU A 134 2.46 -13.39 6.35
C GLU A 134 1.02 -13.39 5.83
N GLU A 135 0.13 -14.16 6.48
CA GLU A 135 -1.29 -14.22 6.11
C GLU A 135 -1.96 -12.84 6.29
N ASP A 136 -1.71 -12.18 7.41
CA ASP A 136 -2.26 -10.85 7.66
C ASP A 136 -1.69 -9.80 6.71
N LEU A 137 -0.40 -9.92 6.35
CA LEU A 137 0.23 -9.05 5.38
C LEU A 137 -0.39 -9.24 3.99
N ALA A 138 -0.61 -10.50 3.58
CA ALA A 138 -1.28 -10.83 2.32
C ALA A 138 -2.69 -10.24 2.29
N LYS A 139 -3.48 -10.39 3.36
CA LYS A 139 -4.82 -9.79 3.48
C LYS A 139 -4.78 -8.26 3.46
N ALA A 140 -3.84 -7.65 4.16
CA ALA A 140 -3.67 -6.19 4.18
C ALA A 140 -3.25 -5.64 2.81
N PHE A 141 -2.45 -6.40 2.07
CA PHE A 141 -2.08 -6.05 0.72
C PHE A 141 -3.23 -6.25 -0.28
N ASP A 142 -3.98 -7.34 -0.19
CA ASP A 142 -5.20 -7.52 -0.97
C ASP A 142 -6.20 -6.39 -0.70
N ARG A 143 -6.29 -5.93 0.55
CA ARG A 143 -7.08 -4.76 0.91
C ARG A 143 -6.59 -3.48 0.22
N LEU A 144 -5.27 -3.33 0.05
CA LEU A 144 -4.69 -2.22 -0.72
C LEU A 144 -5.17 -2.27 -2.16
N LEU A 145 -5.12 -3.46 -2.79
CA LEU A 145 -5.60 -3.64 -4.17
C LEU A 145 -7.08 -3.27 -4.31
N LEU A 146 -7.92 -3.59 -3.32
CA LEU A 146 -9.33 -3.15 -3.30
C LEU A 146 -9.47 -1.63 -3.15
N CYS A 147 -8.62 -0.97 -2.36
CA CYS A 147 -8.64 0.49 -2.26
C CYS A 147 -8.29 1.12 -3.62
N LEU A 148 -7.32 0.57 -4.34
CA LEU A 148 -6.88 1.07 -5.65
C LEU A 148 -7.90 0.80 -6.76
N THR A 149 -8.53 -0.37 -6.75
CA THR A 149 -9.50 -0.79 -7.78
C THR A 149 -10.92 -0.30 -7.49
N GLY A 150 -11.27 -0.04 -6.23
CA GLY A 150 -12.56 0.46 -5.81
C GLY A 150 -13.72 -0.31 -6.43
N LYS A 151 -14.64 0.42 -7.06
CA LYS A 151 -15.85 -0.15 -7.71
C LYS A 151 -15.56 -1.08 -8.89
N TYR A 152 -14.32 -1.10 -9.39
CA TYR A 152 -13.95 -1.92 -10.54
C TYR A 152 -13.56 -3.36 -10.14
N ALA A 153 -13.32 -3.62 -8.86
CA ALA A 153 -13.21 -4.98 -8.34
C ALA A 153 -14.58 -5.68 -8.40
N ILE A 154 -14.65 -6.79 -9.14
CA ILE A 154 -15.90 -7.53 -9.36
C ILE A 154 -16.02 -8.68 -8.35
N ASP A 155 -15.06 -9.59 -8.36
CA ASP A 155 -15.03 -10.79 -7.51
C ASP A 155 -13.61 -11.35 -7.47
N VAL A 156 -13.41 -12.39 -6.68
CA VAL A 156 -12.23 -13.26 -6.75
C VAL A 156 -12.57 -14.47 -7.62
N ASP A 157 -11.61 -14.93 -8.42
CA ASP A 157 -11.78 -16.12 -9.24
C ASP A 157 -12.04 -17.37 -8.37
N PRO A 158 -12.60 -18.45 -8.96
CA PRO A 158 -12.98 -19.64 -8.19
C PRO A 158 -11.83 -20.30 -7.43
N GLU A 159 -10.58 -20.13 -7.89
CA GLU A 159 -9.39 -20.72 -7.28
C GLU A 159 -8.76 -19.82 -6.20
N GLY A 160 -9.28 -18.60 -6.01
CA GLY A 160 -8.74 -17.64 -5.05
C GLY A 160 -7.40 -17.03 -5.47
N GLN A 161 -6.98 -17.22 -6.73
CA GLN A 161 -5.66 -16.82 -7.23
C GLN A 161 -5.66 -15.41 -7.83
N TYR A 162 -6.84 -14.91 -8.26
CA TYR A 162 -6.95 -13.65 -8.96
C TYR A 162 -8.16 -12.83 -8.51
N LEU A 163 -7.93 -11.55 -8.26
CA LEU A 163 -8.97 -10.53 -8.22
C LEU A 163 -9.38 -10.20 -9.65
N VAL A 164 -10.66 -10.39 -9.96
CA VAL A 164 -11.24 -10.05 -11.25
C VAL A 164 -11.64 -8.57 -11.24
N VAL A 165 -11.02 -7.78 -12.11
CA VAL A 165 -11.21 -6.33 -12.19
C VAL A 165 -11.69 -5.94 -13.59
N GLU A 166 -12.68 -5.06 -13.66
CA GLU A 166 -13.07 -4.40 -14.91
C GLU A 166 -12.14 -3.23 -15.23
N VAL A 167 -11.59 -3.16 -16.43
CA VAL A 167 -10.73 -2.04 -16.81
C VAL A 167 -11.58 -0.77 -17.01
N PRO A 168 -11.30 0.32 -16.26
CA PRO A 168 -12.08 1.55 -16.35
C PRO A 168 -12.20 2.06 -17.79
N GLY A 169 -13.44 2.29 -18.23
CA GLY A 169 -13.73 2.85 -19.56
C GLY A 169 -13.50 1.91 -20.75
N LYS A 170 -13.05 0.66 -20.53
CA LYS A 170 -12.79 -0.31 -21.60
C LYS A 170 -13.67 -1.56 -21.53
N GLY A 171 -14.34 -1.83 -20.41
CA GLY A 171 -15.35 -2.89 -20.27
C GLY A 171 -14.86 -4.34 -20.36
N HIS A 172 -13.55 -4.57 -20.55
CA HIS A 172 -12.95 -5.91 -20.47
C HIS A 172 -12.46 -6.20 -19.05
N LYS A 173 -12.35 -7.49 -18.72
CA LYS A 173 -11.92 -7.97 -17.41
C LYS A 173 -10.48 -8.44 -17.43
N VAL A 174 -9.78 -8.22 -16.34
CA VAL A 174 -8.41 -8.69 -16.11
C VAL A 174 -8.30 -9.35 -14.75
N GLY A 175 -7.41 -10.35 -14.64
CA GLY A 175 -7.06 -10.97 -13.38
C GLY A 175 -5.82 -10.28 -12.79
N ILE A 176 -5.94 -9.78 -11.56
CA ILE A 176 -4.83 -9.27 -10.76
C ILE A 176 -4.48 -10.34 -9.74
N PRO A 177 -3.20 -10.78 -9.61
CA PRO A 177 -2.86 -11.81 -8.64
C PRO A 177 -3.32 -11.43 -7.23
N TRP A 178 -3.91 -12.41 -6.55
CA TRP A 178 -4.56 -12.25 -5.26
C TRP A 178 -3.78 -13.07 -4.22
N LEU A 179 -3.33 -12.42 -3.15
CA LEU A 179 -2.27 -12.99 -2.33
C LEU A 179 -2.82 -13.88 -1.22
N SER A 180 -3.95 -13.50 -0.62
CA SER A 180 -4.48 -14.16 0.57
C SER A 180 -5.39 -15.35 0.27
N GLY A 181 -5.88 -15.49 -0.97
CA GLY A 181 -6.88 -16.49 -1.33
C GLY A 181 -8.25 -16.28 -0.67
N ARG A 182 -8.49 -15.12 -0.07
CA ARG A 182 -9.71 -14.82 0.68
C ARG A 182 -10.78 -14.19 -0.19
N ARG A 183 -12.05 -14.31 0.23
CA ARG A 183 -13.16 -13.65 -0.47
C ARG A 183 -13.12 -12.14 -0.26
N LEU A 184 -13.75 -11.39 -1.16
CA LEU A 184 -13.82 -9.93 -1.07
C LEU A 184 -14.35 -9.45 0.27
N ASP A 185 -15.40 -10.06 0.81
CA ASP A 185 -16.04 -9.63 2.06
C ASP A 185 -15.17 -9.86 3.30
N GLU A 186 -14.24 -10.82 3.25
CA GLU A 186 -13.24 -11.03 4.30
C GLU A 186 -12.17 -9.94 4.24
N VAL A 187 -11.67 -9.65 3.04
CA VAL A 187 -10.61 -8.64 2.83
C VAL A 187 -11.12 -7.23 3.13
N LEU A 188 -12.37 -6.90 2.75
CA LEU A 188 -12.97 -5.59 3.03
C LEU A 188 -13.06 -5.24 4.53
N ARG A 189 -13.01 -6.24 5.42
CA ARG A 189 -12.99 -6.03 6.89
C ARG A 189 -11.63 -5.58 7.40
N VAL A 190 -10.57 -5.70 6.60
CA VAL A 190 -9.26 -5.20 6.97
C VAL A 190 -9.32 -3.68 7.09
N PRO A 191 -8.90 -3.11 8.24
CA PRO A 191 -9.10 -1.69 8.53
C PRO A 191 -8.17 -0.78 7.72
N VAL A 192 -8.69 0.41 7.40
CA VAL A 192 -7.93 1.57 6.93
C VAL A 192 -7.90 2.59 8.08
N PHE A 193 -6.70 2.96 8.52
CA PHE A 193 -6.45 3.87 9.63
C PHE A 193 -5.92 5.20 9.12
N GLY A 194 -6.27 6.30 9.81
CA GLY A 194 -5.74 7.64 9.50
C GLY A 194 -6.25 8.26 8.20
N GLY A 195 -7.19 7.61 7.50
CA GLY A 195 -7.76 8.10 6.25
C GLY A 195 -8.83 7.15 5.70
N THR A 196 -9.17 7.31 4.42
CA THR A 196 -10.17 6.51 3.71
C THR A 196 -9.57 5.72 2.55
N GLU A 197 -10.34 4.81 1.96
CA GLU A 197 -9.95 4.11 0.72
C GLU A 197 -9.67 5.10 -0.42
N GLN A 198 -10.44 6.20 -0.47
CA GLN A 198 -10.27 7.26 -1.45
C GLN A 198 -8.93 7.99 -1.24
N ASP A 199 -8.48 8.16 0.00
CA ASP A 199 -7.17 8.74 0.28
C ASP A 199 -6.03 7.82 -0.17
N VAL A 200 -6.17 6.50 0.00
CA VAL A 200 -5.20 5.53 -0.49
C VAL A 200 -5.07 5.60 -2.01
N ALA A 201 -6.21 5.52 -2.71
CA ALA A 201 -6.25 5.64 -4.18
C ALA A 201 -5.68 6.98 -4.63
N ARG A 202 -6.04 8.07 -3.96
CA ARG A 202 -5.52 9.40 -4.26
C ARG A 202 -4.00 9.45 -4.08
N ILE A 203 -3.46 9.01 -2.94
CA ILE A 203 -2.02 9.08 -2.69
C ILE A 203 -1.23 8.28 -3.73
N LEU A 204 -1.70 7.08 -4.09
CA LEU A 204 -0.93 6.16 -4.92
C LEU A 204 -1.21 6.29 -6.43
N LEU A 205 -2.37 6.84 -6.83
CA LEU A 205 -2.77 6.95 -8.24
C LEU A 205 -3.08 8.39 -8.70
N ASP A 206 -3.26 9.36 -7.80
CA ASP A 206 -3.55 10.75 -8.19
C ASP A 206 -2.27 11.39 -8.75
N GLY A 207 -2.35 11.78 -10.02
CA GLY A 207 -1.19 12.07 -10.87
C GLY A 207 -1.01 11.10 -12.05
N LEU A 208 -1.70 9.95 -12.03
CA LEU A 208 -1.66 8.92 -13.08
C LEU A 208 -3.01 8.62 -13.71
N MET A 209 -4.09 8.96 -13.01
CA MET A 209 -5.45 8.74 -13.48
C MET A 209 -5.74 9.68 -14.65
N VAL A 210 -6.07 9.12 -15.81
CA VAL A 210 -6.52 9.90 -16.96
C VAL A 210 -7.84 10.54 -16.58
N SER A 211 -7.90 11.87 -16.54
CA SER A 211 -9.15 12.61 -16.44
C SER A 211 -10.05 12.15 -17.60
N GLY A 212 -11.16 11.49 -17.26
CA GLY A 212 -12.24 11.25 -18.21
C GLY A 212 -12.93 12.56 -18.59
#